data_AF-T1AK03-F1
#
_entry.id   AF-T1AK03-F1
#
_cell.length_a   1.000
_cell.length_b   1.000
_cell.length_c   1.000
_cell.angle_alpha   90.00
_cell.angle_beta   90.00
_cell.angle_gamma   90.00
#
_symmetry.space_group_name_H-M   'P 1'
#
loop_
_entity.id
_entity.type
_entity.pdbx_description
1 polymer ?
#
loop_
_entity_poly.entity_id
_entity_poly.type
_entity_poly.pdbx_seq_one_letter_code
_entity_poly.pdbx_strand_id
1 'polypeptide(L)'
;EEMLGRTVPKGAIYHQQSRRRREVVIDDILRQAVETAAREVRRLLTGKQLPPPVDDARRCPECSLRDICQPELARAAKKIAEIQSGLYEPEDDYP
;
A
#
# COMPACT_ATOMS: atom_id res chain seq x y z
N GLU A 1 -7.59 -22.06 15.81
CA GLU A 1 -7.00 -22.81 16.92
C GLU A 1 -7.79 -22.60 18.20
N GLU A 2 -8.20 -21.37 18.48
CA GLU A 2 -8.96 -20.98 19.69
C GLU A 2 -10.25 -21.78 19.92
N MET A 3 -11.07 -21.99 18.88
CA MET A 3 -12.34 -22.72 19.07
C MET A 3 -12.18 -24.22 19.36
N LEU A 4 -11.09 -24.83 18.89
CA LEU A 4 -10.89 -26.29 18.97
C LEU A 4 -9.70 -26.70 19.84
N GLY A 5 -8.92 -25.74 20.34
CA GLY A 5 -7.69 -25.98 21.11
C GLY A 5 -6.60 -26.74 20.35
N ARG A 6 -6.69 -26.86 19.03
CA ARG A 6 -5.75 -27.64 18.21
C ARG A 6 -4.89 -26.73 17.35
N THR A 7 -3.58 -26.98 17.38
CA THR A 7 -2.59 -26.30 16.54
C THR A 7 -2.79 -26.69 15.07
N VAL A 8 -2.70 -25.71 14.17
CA VAL A 8 -2.76 -25.93 12.72
C VAL A 8 -1.40 -25.60 12.12
N PRO A 9 -0.50 -26.59 11.93
CA PRO A 9 0.87 -26.31 11.49
C PRO A 9 0.98 -26.03 9.98
N LYS A 10 -0.06 -26.34 9.20
CA LYS A 10 -0.05 -26.25 7.74
C LYS A 10 -1.42 -25.85 7.20
N GLY A 11 -1.40 -25.05 6.14
CA GLY A 11 -2.56 -24.74 5.30
C GLY A 11 -2.26 -25.01 3.83
N ALA A 12 -3.25 -24.81 2.96
CA ALA A 12 -3.04 -24.90 1.52
C ALA A 12 -3.82 -23.83 0.77
N ILE A 13 -3.16 -23.19 -0.19
CA ILE A 13 -3.80 -22.26 -1.14
C ILE A 13 -4.12 -23.03 -2.41
N TYR A 14 -5.40 -23.08 -2.78
CA TYR A 14 -5.81 -23.67 -4.05
C TYR A 14 -5.97 -22.61 -5.12
N HIS A 15 -5.20 -22.73 -6.19
CA HIS A 15 -5.33 -21.87 -7.36
C HIS A 15 -6.33 -22.51 -8.34
N GLN A 16 -7.44 -21.82 -8.61
CA GLN A 16 -8.48 -22.34 -9.50
C GLN A 16 -7.95 -22.55 -10.93
N GLN A 17 -7.21 -21.59 -11.48
CA GLN A 17 -6.76 -21.62 -12.87
C GLN A 17 -5.82 -22.79 -13.15
N SER A 18 -4.85 -23.03 -12.27
CA SER A 18 -3.88 -24.14 -12.41
C SER A 18 -4.39 -25.46 -11.81
N ARG A 19 -5.49 -25.43 -11.05
CA ARG A 19 -6.01 -26.55 -10.25
C ARG A 19 -4.98 -27.15 -9.28
N ARG A 20 -4.02 -26.35 -8.81
CA ARG A 20 -2.95 -26.80 -7.91
C ARG A 20 -3.15 -26.26 -6.50
N ARG A 21 -2.83 -27.10 -5.51
CA ARG A 21 -2.68 -26.71 -4.10
C ARG A 21 -1.22 -26.40 -3.82
N ARG A 22 -0.95 -25.26 -3.19
CA ARG A 22 0.35 -24.94 -2.63
C ARG A 22 0.25 -25.03 -1.11
N GLU A 23 0.98 -25.96 -0.53
CA GLU A 23 1.08 -26.07 0.93
C GLU A 23 1.83 -24.85 1.48
N VAL A 24 1.36 -24.36 2.62
CA VAL A 24 1.94 -23.25 3.36
C VAL A 24 2.18 -23.74 4.79
N VAL A 25 3.43 -23.71 5.22
CA VAL A 25 3.79 -23.96 6.62
C VAL A 25 3.41 -22.72 7.43
N ILE A 26 2.70 -22.93 8.54
CA ILE A 26 2.25 -21.86 9.43
C ILE A 26 3.18 -21.85 10.65
N ASP A 27 4.41 -21.37 10.43
CA ASP A 27 5.42 -21.20 11.46
C ASP A 27 5.21 -19.92 12.28
N ASP A 28 6.01 -19.78 13.34
CA ASP A 28 5.90 -18.65 14.26
C ASP A 28 6.30 -17.33 13.59
N ILE A 29 7.20 -17.36 12.61
CA ILE A 29 7.61 -16.17 11.86
C ILE A 29 6.42 -15.62 11.06
N LEU A 30 5.71 -16.50 10.34
CA LEU A 30 4.53 -16.13 9.58
C LEU A 30 3.40 -15.64 10.50
N ARG A 31 3.21 -16.28 11.66
CA ARG A 31 2.22 -15.85 12.67
C ARG A 31 2.52 -14.44 13.17
N GLN A 32 3.75 -14.19 13.60
CA GLN A 32 4.18 -12.87 14.09
C GLN A 32 4.05 -11.79 13.01
N ALA A 33 4.36 -12.11 11.75
CA ALA A 33 4.20 -11.18 10.64
C ALA A 33 2.72 -10.79 10.45
N VAL A 34 1.80 -11.77 10.48
CA VAL A 34 0.36 -11.52 10.36
C VAL A 34 -0.16 -10.70 11.55
N GLU A 35 0.21 -11.06 12.78
CA GLU A 35 -0.19 -10.33 13.99
C GLU A 35 0.28 -8.87 13.96
N THR A 36 1.52 -8.65 13.52
CA THR A 36 2.09 -7.31 13.38
C THR A 36 1.37 -6.51 12.31
N ALA A 37 1.16 -7.08 11.13
CA ALA A 37 0.43 -6.42 10.05
C ALA A 37 -1.01 -6.07 10.47
N ALA A 38 -1.72 -6.99 11.14
CA ALA A 38 -3.07 -6.75 11.63
C ALA A 38 -3.13 -5.61 12.65
N ARG A 39 -2.16 -5.55 13.58
CA ARG A 39 -2.06 -4.46 14.56
C ARG A 39 -1.79 -3.11 13.89
N GLU A 40 -0.85 -3.05 12.95
CA GLU A 40 -0.53 -1.80 12.24
C GLU A 40 -1.72 -1.30 11.39
N VAL A 41 -2.42 -2.20 10.69
CA VAL A 41 -3.63 -1.83 9.94
C VAL A 41 -4.70 -1.27 10.87
N ARG A 42 -4.96 -1.91 12.02
CA ARG A 42 -5.91 -1.39 13.02
C ARG A 42 -5.48 -0.02 13.55
N ARG A 43 -4.18 0.19 13.79
CA ARG A 43 -3.65 1.50 14.22
C ARG A 43 -3.92 2.59 13.17
N LEU A 44 -3.71 2.30 11.89
CA LEU A 44 -4.02 3.23 10.80
C LEU A 44 -5.51 3.58 10.74
N LEU A 45 -6.38 2.58 10.85
CA LEU A 45 -7.83 2.78 10.82
C LEU A 45 -8.34 3.62 12.00
N THR A 46 -7.87 3.33 13.22
CA THR A 46 -8.30 4.08 14.42
C THR A 46 -7.68 5.47 14.48
N GLY A 47 -6.41 5.61 14.07
CA GLY A 47 -5.69 6.89 14.09
C GLY A 47 -6.13 7.87 13.01
N LYS A 48 -6.80 7.41 11.94
CA LYS A 48 -7.22 8.22 10.77
C LYS A 48 -6.10 9.00 10.09
N GLN A 49 -4.85 8.60 10.33
CA GLN A 49 -3.67 9.17 9.68
C GLN A 49 -3.18 8.17 8.64
N LEU A 50 -3.29 8.54 7.37
CA LEU A 50 -2.76 7.73 6.28
C LEU A 50 -1.23 7.87 6.24
N PRO A 51 -0.50 6.79 5.90
CA PRO A 51 0.90 6.93 5.55
C PRO A 51 1.04 7.80 4.31
N PRO A 52 2.19 8.48 4.12
CA PRO A 52 2.44 9.21 2.88
C PRO A 52 2.33 8.25 1.69
N PRO A 53 1.82 8.74 0.54
CA PRO A 53 1.75 7.94 -0.68
C PRO A 53 3.14 7.44 -1.07
N VAL A 54 3.21 6.20 -1.52
CA VAL A 54 4.44 5.58 -2.00
C VAL A 54 4.39 5.58 -3.53
N ASP A 55 5.46 6.07 -4.17
CA ASP A 55 5.66 5.96 -5.62
C ASP A 55 6.46 4.68 -5.94
N ASP A 56 5.78 3.53 -5.89
CA ASP A 56 6.37 2.21 -6.17
C ASP A 56 5.97 1.74 -7.58
N ALA A 57 6.94 1.77 -8.50
CA ALA A 57 6.75 1.39 -9.90
C ALA A 57 6.29 -0.07 -10.11
N ARG A 58 6.46 -0.97 -9.14
CA ARG A 58 5.98 -2.36 -9.21
C ARG A 58 4.57 -2.53 -8.66
N ARG A 59 4.20 -1.75 -7.63
CA ARG A 59 2.93 -1.93 -6.90
C ARG A 59 1.85 -0.98 -7.37
N CYS A 60 2.20 0.27 -7.68
CA CYS A 60 1.23 1.31 -8.04
C CYS A 60 0.50 1.08 -9.36
N PRO A 61 1.08 0.49 -10.43
CA PRO A 61 0.40 0.37 -11.71
C PRO A 61 -0.95 -0.35 -11.67
N GLU A 62 -1.04 -1.42 -10.88
CA GLU A 62 -2.24 -2.27 -10.73
C GLU A 62 -3.00 -1.99 -9.40
N CYS A 63 -2.66 -0.90 -8.71
CA CYS A 63 -3.30 -0.56 -7.43
C CYS A 63 -4.68 0.05 -7.67
N SER A 64 -5.73 -0.54 -7.09
CA SER A 64 -7.11 -0.02 -7.18
C SER A 64 -7.31 1.37 -6.58
N LEU A 65 -6.36 1.85 -5.78
CA LEU A 65 -6.39 3.18 -5.17
C LEU A 65 -5.58 4.22 -5.95
N ARG A 66 -4.95 3.87 -7.09
CA ARG A 66 -4.00 4.76 -7.79
C ARG A 66 -4.61 6.11 -8.13
N ASP A 67 -5.83 6.14 -8.68
CA ASP A 67 -6.49 7.38 -9.11
C ASP A 67 -6.82 8.32 -7.95
N ILE A 68 -7.10 7.76 -6.76
CA ILE A 68 -7.38 8.53 -5.54
C ILE A 68 -6.08 8.95 -4.86
N CYS A 69 -5.08 8.07 -4.85
CA CYS A 69 -3.79 8.27 -4.20
C CYS A 69 -2.89 9.25 -4.97
N GLN A 70 -2.95 9.22 -6.30
CA GLN A 70 -2.14 10.01 -7.24
C GLN A 70 -0.66 10.09 -6.82
N PRO A 71 0.05 8.96 -6.72
CA PRO A 71 1.42 8.92 -6.20
C PRO A 71 2.38 9.81 -6.99
N GLU A 72 2.15 9.97 -8.30
CA GLU A 72 2.92 10.83 -9.19
C GLU A 72 2.76 12.32 -8.83
N LEU A 73 1.56 12.73 -8.40
CA LEU A 73 1.28 14.10 -7.96
C LEU A 73 2.01 14.42 -6.65
N ALA A 74 2.04 13.46 -5.71
CA ALA A 74 2.76 13.61 -4.46
C ALA A 74 4.26 13.84 -4.68
N ARG A 75 4.85 13.18 -5.69
CA ARG A 75 6.23 13.43 -6.14
C ARG A 75 6.41 14.81 -6.77
N ALA A 76 5.43 15.25 -7.56
CA ALA A 76 5.48 16.54 -8.24
C ALA A 76 5.19 17.74 -7.34
N ALA A 77 4.71 17.54 -6.11
CA ALA A 77 4.25 18.61 -5.20
C ALA A 77 5.27 19.75 -5.03
N LYS A 78 6.56 19.43 -4.84
CA LYS A 78 7.62 20.46 -4.75
C LYS A 78 7.75 21.25 -6.05
N LYS A 79 7.76 20.55 -7.19
CA LYS A 79 7.89 21.19 -8.50
C LYS A 79 6.68 22.08 -8.82
N ILE A 80 5.49 21.64 -8.41
CA ILE A 80 4.27 22.41 -8.52
C ILE A 80 4.37 23.69 -7.69
N ALA A 81 4.85 23.60 -6.44
CA ALA A 81 5.04 24.78 -5.59
C ALA A 81 6.04 25.79 -6.20
N GLU A 82 7.14 25.31 -6.79
CA GLU A 82 8.12 26.16 -7.50
C GLU A 82 7.50 26.88 -8.71
N ILE A 83 6.71 26.17 -9.52
CA ILE A 83 6.01 26.78 -10.66
C ILE A 83 4.95 27.77 -10.17
N GLN A 84 4.23 27.41 -9.10
CA GLN A 84 3.19 28.25 -8.54
C GLN A 84 3.71 29.59 -8.01
N SER A 85 4.93 29.63 -7.46
CA SER A 85 5.51 30.87 -6.95
C SER A 85 5.79 31.93 -8.01
N GLY A 86 5.90 31.53 -9.29
CA GLY A 86 6.10 32.46 -10.42
C GLY A 86 4.84 32.66 -11.26
N LEU A 87 3.70 32.09 -10.87
CA LEU A 87 2.43 32.36 -11.56
C LEU A 87 2.09 33.85 -11.39
N TYR A 88 1.64 34.50 -12.47
CA TYR A 88 1.23 35.91 -12.54
C TYR A 88 2.34 36.95 -12.53
N GLU A 89 3.61 36.56 -12.57
CA GLU A 89 4.66 37.47 -13.05
C GLU A 89 4.56 37.50 -14.58
N PRO A 90 4.12 38.62 -15.20
CA PRO A 90 4.12 38.72 -16.65
C PRO A 90 5.58 38.62 -17.11
N GLU A 91 5.85 37.73 -18.07
CA GLU A 91 7.10 37.78 -18.81
C GLU A 91 7.16 39.18 -19.46
N ASP A 92 8.26 39.92 -19.26
CA ASP A 92 8.47 41.31 -19.70
C ASP A 92 8.42 41.50 -21.25
N ASP A 93 7.90 40.52 -21.98
CA ASP A 93 7.74 40.53 -23.42
C ASP A 93 6.32 41.02 -23.79
N TYR A 94 6.05 42.29 -23.42
CA TYR A 94 4.96 43.05 -24.02
C TYR A 94 5.58 44.03 -25.04
N PRO A 95 5.24 43.92 -26.35
CA PRO A 95 5.85 44.73 -27.40
C PRO A 95 5.55 46.23 -27.29
#